data_AF-A0A7S0AB21-F1
#
_entry.id   AF-A0A7S0AB21-F1
#
_cell.length_a   1.000
_cell.length_b   1.000
_cell.length_c   1.000
_cell.angle_alpha   90.00
_cell.angle_beta   90.00
_cell.angle_gamma   90.00
#
_symmetry.space_group_name_H-M   'P 1'
#
loop_
_entity.id
_entity.type
_entity.pdbx_description
1 polymer ?
#
loop_
_entity_poly.entity_id
_entity_poly.type
_entity_poly.pdbx_seq_one_letter_code
_entity_poly.pdbx_strand_id
1 'polypeptide(L)'
;GELGAALSALRRELLLAGGLRTLLERVTNLRLVGCEEAQVRRFRRGLDYSIATLRGLRAEPRIDVCFMVAENGGSSGSTAGPCIGASRAAGGDGRAAALQRRGSSNRGVKRRRSGIQRAAAASAARGRGQQVWQSEEVGGFESYIEVDEEEDDEKAEVYRDNDEEGPLLNIPAAHNALSIVMRDAGTLSFVKFVSHAAPSSRCDVKLVFGIDPTSLASDSEE
;
A
#
# COMPACT_ATOMS: atom_id res chain seq x y z
N GLY A 1 -2.06 -9.30 12.57
CA GLY A 1 -2.59 -8.02 13.12
C GLY A 1 -3.87 -7.66 12.40
N GLU A 2 -4.71 -6.82 13.00
CA GLU A 2 -6.04 -6.45 12.47
C GLU A 2 -5.97 -5.91 11.03
N LEU A 3 -4.99 -5.07 10.72
CA LEU A 3 -4.79 -4.55 9.36
C LEU A 3 -4.56 -5.68 8.34
N GLY A 4 -3.71 -6.67 8.66
CA GLY A 4 -3.46 -7.80 7.77
C GLY A 4 -4.70 -8.67 7.53
N ALA A 5 -5.55 -8.84 8.55
CA ALA A 5 -6.83 -9.53 8.41
C ALA A 5 -7.80 -8.74 7.54
N ALA A 6 -7.89 -7.42 7.71
CA ALA A 6 -8.70 -6.53 6.88
C ALA A 6 -8.25 -6.54 5.42
N LEU A 7 -6.94 -6.45 5.15
CA LEU A 7 -6.39 -6.55 3.80
C LEU A 7 -6.62 -7.94 3.18
N SER A 8 -6.58 -8.99 3.99
CA SER A 8 -6.91 -10.35 3.54
C SER A 8 -8.38 -10.54 3.19
N ALA A 9 -9.29 -9.85 3.89
CA ALA A 9 -10.70 -9.79 3.54
C ALA A 9 -10.90 -8.99 2.24
N LEU A 10 -10.33 -7.78 2.17
CA LEU A 10 -10.35 -6.93 0.97
C LEU A 10 -9.88 -7.67 -0.28
N ARG A 11 -8.75 -8.39 -0.17
CA ARG A 11 -8.21 -9.22 -1.26
C ARG A 11 -9.25 -10.22 -1.77
N ARG A 12 -9.90 -10.97 -0.87
CA ARG A 12 -10.85 -12.04 -1.25
C ARG A 12 -12.20 -11.52 -1.72
N GLU A 13 -12.71 -10.49 -1.05
CA GLU A 13 -14.11 -10.05 -1.20
C GLU A 13 -14.28 -8.96 -2.24
N LEU A 14 -13.23 -8.17 -2.50
CA LEU A 14 -13.27 -7.07 -3.46
C LEU A 14 -12.32 -7.31 -4.63
N LEU A 15 -11.04 -7.53 -4.34
CA LEU A 15 -10.01 -7.50 -5.38
C LEU A 15 -9.96 -8.79 -6.23
N LEU A 16 -10.38 -9.93 -5.67
CA LEU A 16 -10.57 -11.18 -6.41
C LEU A 16 -12.03 -11.40 -6.82
N ALA A 17 -12.93 -10.46 -6.51
CA ALA A 17 -14.31 -10.55 -6.96
C ALA A 17 -14.40 -10.26 -8.46
N GLY A 18 -15.40 -10.87 -9.12
CA GLY A 18 -15.63 -10.68 -10.56
C GLY A 18 -15.83 -9.22 -10.96
N GLY A 19 -16.34 -8.37 -10.05
CA GLY A 19 -16.55 -6.95 -10.32
C GLY A 19 -15.26 -6.18 -10.63
N LEU A 20 -14.16 -6.42 -9.89
CA LEU A 20 -12.88 -5.77 -10.21
C LEU A 20 -12.35 -6.28 -11.55
N ARG A 21 -12.43 -7.59 -11.80
CA ARG A 21 -12.03 -8.16 -13.09
C ARG A 21 -12.77 -7.50 -14.25
N THR A 22 -14.10 -7.38 -14.17
CA THR A 22 -14.89 -6.72 -15.20
C THR A 22 -14.49 -5.25 -15.38
N LEU A 23 -14.18 -4.54 -14.31
CA LEU A 23 -13.67 -3.17 -14.39
C LEU A 23 -12.31 -3.11 -15.09
N LEU A 24 -11.37 -3.98 -14.73
CA LEU A 24 -10.05 -4.05 -15.34
C LEU A 24 -10.17 -4.34 -16.84
N GLU A 25 -10.91 -5.40 -17.21
CA GLU A 25 -11.14 -5.76 -18.61
C GLU A 25 -11.78 -4.62 -19.42
N ARG A 26 -12.64 -3.80 -18.77
CA ARG A 26 -13.29 -2.65 -19.40
C ARG A 26 -12.36 -1.46 -19.57
N VAL A 27 -11.50 -1.18 -18.59
CA VAL A 27 -10.59 -0.02 -18.59
C VAL A 27 -9.38 -0.26 -19.49
N THR A 28 -8.88 -1.49 -19.53
CA THR A 28 -7.71 -1.84 -20.34
C THR A 28 -8.06 -2.38 -21.72
N ASN A 29 -9.33 -2.73 -21.95
CA ASN A 29 -9.80 -3.43 -23.15
C ASN A 29 -9.12 -4.80 -23.37
N LEU A 30 -8.51 -5.36 -22.31
CA LEU A 30 -7.84 -6.66 -22.33
C LEU A 30 -8.69 -7.72 -21.65
N ARG A 31 -8.67 -8.95 -22.14
CA ARG A 31 -9.31 -10.08 -21.46
C ARG A 31 -8.32 -10.67 -20.47
N LEU A 32 -8.74 -10.95 -19.23
CA LEU A 32 -7.84 -11.48 -18.20
C LEU A 32 -7.99 -13.00 -18.04
N VAL A 33 -6.86 -13.70 -17.91
CA VAL A 33 -6.78 -15.14 -17.73
C VAL A 33 -6.28 -15.46 -16.32
N GLY A 34 -7.24 -15.64 -15.41
CA GLY A 34 -6.94 -16.04 -14.03
C GLY A 34 -6.12 -15.02 -13.22
N CYS A 35 -5.94 -15.31 -11.93
CA CYS A 35 -5.05 -14.54 -11.06
C CYS A 35 -3.88 -15.46 -10.68
N GLU A 36 -2.68 -15.12 -11.14
CA GLU A 36 -1.46 -15.92 -10.96
C GLU A 36 -0.86 -15.71 -9.58
N GLU A 37 -0.93 -14.48 -9.06
CA GLU A 37 -0.40 -14.11 -7.76
C GLU A 37 -1.43 -13.26 -7.02
N ALA A 38 -1.63 -13.56 -5.73
CA ALA A 38 -2.49 -12.75 -4.87
C ALA A 38 -1.93 -12.71 -3.44
N GLN A 39 -1.21 -11.65 -3.09
CA GLN A 39 -0.50 -11.52 -1.82
C GLN A 39 -0.94 -10.30 -1.02
N VAL A 40 -0.99 -10.46 0.31
CA VAL A 40 -1.04 -9.33 1.25
C VAL A 40 0.35 -9.18 1.83
N ARG A 41 1.00 -8.05 1.59
CA ARG A 41 2.41 -7.84 1.95
C ARG A 41 2.55 -6.73 2.98
N ARG A 42 3.55 -6.85 3.85
CA ARG A 42 3.97 -5.79 4.78
C ARG A 42 5.49 -5.68 4.76
N PHE A 43 5.97 -4.52 4.34
CA PHE A 43 7.39 -4.18 4.32
C PHE A 43 7.70 -3.27 5.52
N ARG A 44 8.39 -3.82 6.50
CA ARG A 44 8.83 -3.13 7.71
C ARG A 44 10.01 -2.21 7.41
N ARG A 45 9.97 -1.05 8.06
CA ARG A 45 11.03 -0.04 8.06
C ARG A 45 12.36 -0.64 8.51
N GLY A 46 13.40 -0.40 7.73
CA GLY A 46 14.76 -0.83 8.00
C GLY A 46 15.02 -2.33 7.82
N LEU A 47 14.06 -3.10 7.28
CA LEU A 47 14.16 -4.56 7.23
C LEU A 47 13.81 -5.15 5.87
N ASP A 48 12.70 -4.71 5.28
CA ASP A 48 12.08 -5.47 4.20
C ASP A 48 12.23 -4.76 2.85
N TYR A 49 12.45 -5.57 1.82
CA TYR A 49 12.50 -5.24 0.39
C TYR A 49 12.08 -6.48 -0.41
N SER A 50 11.84 -6.34 -1.71
CA SER A 50 11.83 -7.50 -2.61
C SER A 50 12.93 -7.35 -3.65
N ILE A 51 13.30 -8.48 -4.26
CA ILE A 51 14.31 -8.53 -5.30
C ILE A 51 13.64 -8.83 -6.65
N ALA A 52 14.16 -8.22 -7.70
CA ALA A 52 13.88 -8.62 -9.06
C ALA A 52 14.53 -9.99 -9.27
N THR A 53 13.75 -11.02 -9.61
CA THR A 53 14.30 -12.35 -9.89
C THR A 53 14.04 -12.68 -11.35
N LEU A 54 15.08 -13.06 -12.09
CA LEU A 54 14.95 -13.53 -13.47
C LEU A 54 14.00 -14.73 -13.56
N ARG A 55 13.93 -15.57 -12.52
CA ARG A 55 12.94 -16.65 -12.39
C ARG A 55 11.48 -16.16 -12.39
N GLY A 56 11.25 -14.92 -11.98
CA GLY A 56 9.96 -14.24 -12.04
C GLY A 56 9.66 -13.60 -13.39
N LEU A 57 10.64 -13.53 -14.29
CA LEU A 57 10.43 -13.13 -15.67
C LEU A 57 9.55 -14.17 -16.35
N ARG A 58 8.60 -13.71 -17.15
CA ARG A 58 7.81 -14.59 -18.02
C ARG A 58 7.74 -14.02 -19.42
N ALA A 59 7.44 -14.90 -20.36
CA ALA A 59 7.38 -14.61 -21.79
C ALA A 59 6.08 -13.92 -22.22
N GLU A 60 5.00 -14.04 -21.44
CA GLU A 60 3.67 -13.50 -21.79
C GLU A 60 3.39 -12.25 -20.96
N PRO A 61 2.82 -11.16 -21.48
CA PRO A 61 2.53 -9.96 -20.71
C PRO A 61 1.45 -10.19 -19.63
N ARG A 62 1.49 -9.41 -18.54
CA ARG A 62 0.52 -9.50 -17.42
C ARG A 62 0.05 -8.14 -16.94
N ILE A 63 -1.05 -8.13 -16.18
CA ILE A 63 -1.51 -6.96 -15.43
C ILE A 63 -1.17 -7.13 -13.96
N ASP A 64 -0.32 -6.24 -13.47
CA ASP A 64 -0.04 -6.05 -12.07
C ASP A 64 -1.06 -5.06 -11.47
N VAL A 65 -1.73 -5.46 -10.38
CA VAL A 65 -2.64 -4.60 -9.62
C VAL A 65 -2.15 -4.50 -8.18
N CYS A 66 -1.88 -3.30 -7.68
CA CYS A 66 -1.36 -3.10 -6.32
C CYS A 66 -2.21 -2.09 -5.56
N PHE A 67 -2.93 -2.56 -4.53
CA PHE A 67 -3.66 -1.67 -3.62
C PHE A 67 -2.81 -1.37 -2.39
N MET A 68 -2.40 -0.12 -2.24
CA MET A 68 -1.45 0.32 -1.23
C MET A 68 -2.13 0.99 -0.04
N VAL A 69 -1.63 0.63 1.15
CA VAL A 69 -1.97 1.23 2.43
C VAL A 69 -0.66 1.56 3.17
N ALA A 70 -0.13 2.74 2.90
CA ALA A 70 0.95 3.31 3.70
C ALA A 70 0.36 4.19 4.81
N GLU A 71 0.62 3.89 6.08
CA GLU A 71 0.15 4.74 7.16
C GLU A 71 0.93 6.05 7.15
N ASN A 72 0.34 7.15 6.67
CA ASN A 72 1.06 8.41 6.53
C ASN A 72 1.09 9.25 7.83
N GLY A 73 0.60 8.70 8.95
CA GLY A 73 0.59 9.37 10.25
C GLY A 73 1.59 8.71 11.18
N GLY A 74 2.72 9.37 11.43
CA GLY A 74 3.65 8.92 12.46
C GLY A 74 2.96 8.89 13.81
N SER A 75 2.68 7.70 14.34
CA SER A 75 3.02 7.48 15.73
C SER A 75 4.51 7.16 15.70
N SER A 76 5.34 8.15 16.01
CA SER A 76 6.68 7.84 16.48
C SER A 76 6.51 6.76 17.54
N GLY A 77 7.16 5.62 17.34
CA GLY A 77 7.31 4.62 18.38
C GLY A 77 8.13 5.23 19.50
N SER A 78 7.49 6.03 20.36
CA SER A 78 7.93 6.20 21.73
C SER A 78 7.33 5.03 22.49
N THR A 79 8.11 3.96 22.62
CA THR A 79 7.95 2.92 23.61
C THR A 79 8.10 3.57 25.01
N ALA A 80 7.03 4.17 25.54
CA ALA A 80 6.88 4.52 26.97
C ALA A 80 5.45 4.96 27.35
N GLY A 81 4.54 3.98 27.49
CA GLY A 81 3.41 3.95 28.45
C GLY A 81 2.12 4.77 28.19
N PRO A 82 1.03 4.52 28.97
CA PRO A 82 0.61 3.29 29.61
C PRO A 82 -0.60 2.66 28.88
N CYS A 83 -0.78 1.35 29.09
CA CYS A 83 -2.01 0.63 28.79
C CYS A 83 -3.24 1.42 29.26
N ILE A 84 -4.08 1.85 28.31
CA ILE A 84 -5.41 2.36 28.61
C ILE A 84 -6.19 1.17 29.16
N GLY A 85 -6.28 1.15 30.49
CA GLY A 85 -6.99 0.13 31.26
C GLY A 85 -8.38 -0.09 30.70
N ALA A 86 -8.68 -1.37 30.49
CA ALA A 86 -9.99 -1.89 30.19
C ALA A 86 -11.04 -1.26 31.12
N SER A 87 -12.11 -0.75 30.51
CA SER A 87 -13.35 -0.43 31.19
C SER A 87 -13.90 -1.68 31.88
N ARG A 88 -13.70 -1.79 33.20
CA ARG A 88 -14.50 -2.68 34.05
C ARG A 88 -15.71 -1.88 34.52
N ALA A 89 -16.87 -2.24 34.00
CA ALA A 89 -18.16 -1.91 34.59
C ALA A 89 -18.44 -2.85 35.77
N ALA A 90 -19.00 -2.30 36.86
CA ALA A 90 -20.04 -2.85 37.75
C ALA A 90 -19.82 -2.58 39.26
N GLY A 91 -20.90 -2.10 39.90
CA GLY A 91 -21.15 -1.98 41.36
C GLY A 91 -20.69 -0.64 41.96
N GLY A 92 -21.48 0.17 42.67
CA GLY A 92 -22.75 -0.01 43.35
C GLY A 92 -22.67 0.71 44.71
N ASP A 93 -23.65 1.56 45.00
CA ASP A 93 -24.02 2.17 46.29
C ASP A 93 -23.27 3.40 46.84
N GLY A 94 -24.07 4.44 47.18
CA GLY A 94 -23.65 5.52 48.09
C GLY A 94 -24.33 6.88 47.88
N ARG A 95 -25.41 7.15 48.63
CA ARG A 95 -26.15 8.41 48.76
C ARG A 95 -25.28 9.67 48.92
N ALA A 96 -25.72 10.81 48.37
CA ALA A 96 -26.20 12.00 49.10
C ALA A 96 -26.09 13.30 48.27
N ALA A 97 -27.00 14.22 48.58
CA ALA A 97 -27.33 15.46 47.89
C ALA A 97 -26.17 16.46 47.74
N ALA A 98 -26.09 17.08 46.57
CA ALA A 98 -25.74 18.51 46.39
C ALA A 98 -26.09 18.95 44.96
N LEU A 99 -27.32 19.42 44.76
CA LEU A 99 -27.72 20.11 43.54
C LEU A 99 -27.07 21.51 43.52
N GLN A 100 -25.81 21.58 43.09
CA GLN A 100 -25.22 22.85 42.65
C GLN A 100 -25.48 23.00 41.15
N ARG A 101 -26.34 23.96 40.81
CA ARG A 101 -26.49 24.49 39.45
C ARG A 101 -25.15 25.05 38.98
N ARG A 102 -24.39 24.27 38.19
CA ARG A 102 -23.20 24.74 37.48
C ARG A 102 -23.49 24.85 35.99
N GLY A 103 -23.23 26.03 35.46
CA GLY A 103 -23.59 26.49 34.12
C GLY A 103 -23.34 25.49 32.99
N SER A 104 -24.44 25.12 32.34
CA SER A 104 -24.46 24.47 31.04
C SER A 104 -24.33 25.54 29.96
N SER A 105 -23.21 25.54 29.22
CA SER A 105 -23.19 26.02 27.81
C SER A 105 -21.85 25.82 27.08
N ASN A 106 -20.70 25.61 27.75
CA ASN A 106 -19.39 25.61 27.03
C ASN A 106 -18.64 24.27 26.92
N ARG A 107 -19.05 23.18 27.60
CA ARG A 107 -18.32 21.89 27.53
C ARG A 107 -18.47 21.14 26.20
N GLY A 108 -19.66 21.19 25.60
CA GLY A 108 -19.93 20.56 24.29
C GLY A 108 -19.17 21.24 23.15
N VAL A 109 -19.10 22.58 23.17
CA VAL A 109 -18.36 23.38 22.18
C VAL A 109 -16.85 23.14 22.27
N LYS A 110 -16.30 23.05 23.49
CA LYS A 110 -14.86 22.77 23.70
C LYS A 110 -14.45 21.37 23.21
N ARG A 111 -15.26 20.34 23.46
CA ARG A 111 -15.02 18.97 22.94
C ARG A 111 -15.10 18.89 21.41
N ARG A 112 -16.03 19.62 20.79
CA ARG A 112 -16.16 19.68 19.32
C ARG A 112 -14.96 20.40 18.68
N ARG A 113 -14.50 21.52 19.26
CA ARG A 113 -13.29 22.24 18.80
C ARG A 113 -12.02 21.38 18.89
N SER A 114 -11.83 20.64 19.99
CA SER A 114 -10.69 19.73 20.12
C SER A 114 -10.72 18.56 19.13
N GLY A 115 -11.92 18.08 18.76
CA GLY A 115 -12.07 17.01 17.75
C GLY A 115 -11.69 17.47 16.34
N ILE A 116 -12.15 18.66 15.95
CA ILE A 116 -11.81 19.27 14.64
C ILE A 116 -10.31 19.53 14.54
N GLN A 117 -9.70 20.07 15.59
CA GLN A 117 -8.24 20.31 15.62
C GLN A 117 -7.45 19.01 15.50
N ARG A 118 -7.88 17.93 16.15
CA ARG A 118 -7.20 16.63 16.07
C ARG A 118 -7.32 15.99 14.68
N ALA A 119 -8.49 16.11 14.04
CA ALA A 119 -8.69 15.63 12.66
C ALA A 119 -7.83 16.41 11.65
N ALA A 120 -7.76 17.74 11.80
CA ALA A 120 -6.91 18.58 10.96
C ALA A 120 -5.42 18.23 11.13
N ALA A 121 -4.96 18.02 12.37
CA ALA A 121 -3.58 17.60 12.64
C ALA A 121 -3.26 16.21 12.04
N ALA A 122 -4.19 15.26 12.13
CA ALA A 122 -4.04 13.94 11.51
C ALA A 122 -3.99 14.01 9.98
N SER A 123 -4.84 14.85 9.37
CA SER A 123 -4.81 15.11 7.93
C SER A 123 -3.49 15.74 7.48
N ALA A 124 -2.99 16.73 8.23
CA ALA A 124 -1.71 17.37 7.94
C ALA A 124 -0.53 16.40 8.10
N ALA A 125 -0.56 15.53 9.12
CA ALA A 125 0.44 14.47 9.29
C ALA A 125 0.42 13.52 8.10
N ARG A 126 -0.76 13.07 7.66
CA ARG A 126 -0.93 12.24 6.46
C ARG A 126 -0.40 12.90 5.19
N GLY A 127 -0.61 14.21 5.03
CA GLY A 127 -0.06 14.97 3.91
C GLY A 127 1.47 14.96 3.90
N ARG A 128 2.11 15.21 5.06
CA ARG A 128 3.58 15.15 5.18
C ARG A 128 4.12 13.75 4.93
N GLY A 129 3.48 12.71 5.49
CA GLY A 129 3.89 11.33 5.25
C GLY A 129 3.81 10.97 3.76
N GLN A 130 2.77 11.43 3.05
CA GLN A 130 2.66 11.20 1.62
C GLN A 130 3.77 11.90 0.82
N GLN A 131 4.16 13.13 1.20
CA GLN A 131 5.26 13.84 0.55
C GLN A 131 6.61 13.11 0.70
N VAL A 132 6.87 12.54 1.88
CA VAL A 132 8.09 11.74 2.12
C VAL A 132 8.09 10.47 1.27
N TRP A 133 6.95 9.82 1.08
CA TRP A 133 6.90 8.69 0.16
C TRP A 133 7.12 9.10 -1.29
N GLN A 134 6.53 10.23 -1.71
CA GLN A 134 6.64 10.76 -3.08
C GLN A 134 8.04 11.23 -3.45
N SER A 135 8.94 11.51 -2.48
CA SER A 135 10.32 11.84 -2.80
C SER A 135 11.17 10.63 -3.20
N GLU A 136 10.67 9.41 -3.00
CA GLU A 136 11.37 8.13 -3.25
C GLU A 136 12.66 7.90 -2.42
N GLU A 137 13.16 8.91 -1.71
CA GLU A 137 14.38 8.86 -0.89
C GLU A 137 14.32 7.82 0.25
N VAL A 138 13.13 7.51 0.75
CA VAL A 138 12.93 6.52 1.81
C VAL A 138 12.66 5.10 1.27
N GLY A 139 12.72 4.93 -0.05
CA GLY A 139 12.40 3.70 -0.75
C GLY A 139 10.95 3.25 -0.55
N GLY A 140 10.69 1.94 -0.61
CA GLY A 140 9.34 1.38 -0.53
C GLY A 140 8.46 1.65 -1.76
N PHE A 141 8.99 2.27 -2.81
CA PHE A 141 8.33 2.34 -4.10
C PHE A 141 8.43 0.97 -4.82
N GLU A 142 7.42 0.68 -5.62
CA GLU A 142 7.43 -0.44 -6.56
C GLU A 142 8.07 0.04 -7.86
N SER A 143 9.16 -0.59 -8.27
CA SER A 143 9.95 -0.22 -9.43
C SER A 143 9.83 -1.28 -10.51
N TYR A 144 9.75 -0.83 -11.75
CA TYR A 144 9.67 -1.64 -12.96
C TYR A 144 10.90 -1.35 -13.81
N ILE A 145 11.61 -2.40 -14.22
CA ILE A 145 12.85 -2.32 -14.99
C ILE A 145 12.79 -3.32 -16.14
N GLU A 146 13.41 -3.00 -17.27
CA GLU A 146 13.63 -3.96 -18.35
C GLU A 146 14.84 -4.84 -18.03
N VAL A 147 14.79 -6.07 -18.54
CA VAL A 147 15.92 -6.99 -18.55
C VAL A 147 16.51 -6.91 -19.94
N ASP A 148 17.79 -6.58 -20.00
CA ASP A 148 18.54 -6.62 -21.26
C ASP A 148 18.70 -8.09 -21.68
N GLU A 149 18.28 -8.43 -22.90
CA GLU A 149 18.25 -9.80 -23.41
C GLU A 149 19.66 -10.36 -23.70
N GLU A 150 20.70 -9.52 -23.62
CA GLU A 150 22.07 -9.83 -23.98
C GLU A 150 22.98 -10.30 -22.81
N GLU A 151 22.53 -10.29 -21.55
CA GLU A 151 23.39 -10.63 -20.39
C GLU A 151 23.10 -12.02 -19.76
N ASP A 152 24.13 -12.87 -19.75
CA ASP A 152 24.17 -14.24 -19.23
C ASP A 152 23.51 -14.46 -17.84
N ASP A 153 22.84 -15.60 -17.72
CA ASP A 153 21.92 -16.10 -16.68
C ASP A 153 22.39 -16.11 -15.20
N GLU A 154 23.60 -15.67 -14.86
CA GLU A 154 24.21 -16.03 -13.56
C GLU A 154 24.14 -14.97 -12.46
N LYS A 155 23.96 -13.66 -12.71
CA LYS A 155 23.80 -12.66 -11.63
C LYS A 155 23.07 -11.37 -12.03
N ALA A 156 21.74 -11.41 -12.04
CA ALA A 156 20.93 -10.18 -11.86
C ALA A 156 20.75 -9.80 -10.36
N GLU A 157 21.65 -10.24 -9.47
CA GLU A 157 21.55 -10.01 -8.01
C GLU A 157 22.06 -8.63 -7.55
N VAL A 158 22.61 -7.83 -8.46
CA VAL A 158 23.11 -6.48 -8.17
C VAL A 158 22.44 -5.56 -9.16
N TYR A 159 21.81 -4.50 -8.65
CA TYR A 159 21.44 -3.35 -9.46
C TYR A 159 22.71 -2.91 -10.17
N ARG A 160 22.86 -3.23 -11.46
CA ARG A 160 23.85 -2.52 -12.25
C ARG A 160 23.32 -1.10 -12.33
N ASP A 161 24.08 -0.18 -11.76
CA ASP A 161 24.11 1.22 -12.20
C ASP A 161 24.55 1.17 -13.68
N ASN A 162 23.68 0.68 -14.58
CA ASN A 162 23.80 1.02 -15.98
C ASN A 162 23.37 2.48 -16.03
N ASP A 163 24.31 3.38 -15.75
CA ASP A 163 24.10 4.82 -15.52
C ASP A 163 23.40 5.52 -16.70
N GLU A 164 23.14 4.82 -17.81
CA GLU A 164 22.49 5.33 -19.02
C GLU A 164 20.97 5.03 -19.10
N GLU A 165 20.45 3.93 -18.52
CA GLU A 165 19.03 3.54 -18.65
C GLU A 165 18.39 3.34 -17.26
N GLY A 166 17.61 4.34 -16.82
CA GLY A 166 16.90 4.33 -15.55
C GLY A 166 15.69 3.36 -15.55
N PRO A 167 15.01 3.20 -14.40
CA PRO A 167 13.81 2.36 -14.33
C PRO A 167 12.69 2.90 -15.23
N LEU A 168 11.91 2.00 -15.83
CA LEU A 168 10.73 2.35 -16.63
C LEU A 168 9.70 3.13 -15.82
N LEU A 169 9.48 2.70 -14.58
CA LEU A 169 8.46 3.27 -13.72
C LEU A 169 8.77 3.03 -12.25
N ASN A 170 8.70 4.09 -11.45
CA ASN A 170 8.62 4.00 -10.00
C ASN A 170 7.24 4.43 -9.52
N ILE A 171 6.64 3.63 -8.65
CA ILE A 171 5.36 3.92 -7.99
C ILE A 171 5.61 4.07 -6.48
N PRO A 172 5.72 5.31 -5.99
CA PRO A 172 5.82 5.61 -4.56
C PRO A 172 4.74 4.94 -3.73
N ALA A 173 5.08 4.59 -2.49
CA ALA A 173 4.07 4.13 -1.54
C ALA A 173 3.03 5.22 -1.29
N ALA A 174 1.76 4.84 -1.28
CA ALA A 174 0.67 5.77 -1.03
C ALA A 174 -0.43 5.13 -0.19
N HIS A 175 -1.24 5.97 0.45
CA HIS A 175 -2.39 5.49 1.22
C HIS A 175 -3.64 5.50 0.36
N ASN A 176 -4.37 4.38 0.32
CA ASN A 176 -5.61 4.25 -0.45
C ASN A 176 -5.38 4.56 -1.94
N ALA A 177 -4.29 4.02 -2.48
CA ALA A 177 -3.92 4.15 -3.88
C ALA A 177 -3.95 2.78 -4.54
N LEU A 178 -4.54 2.71 -5.73
CA LEU A 178 -4.56 1.52 -6.57
C LEU A 178 -3.72 1.81 -7.81
N SER A 179 -2.66 1.05 -8.02
CA SER A 179 -1.92 1.05 -9.29
C SER A 179 -2.33 -0.15 -10.14
N ILE A 180 -2.38 0.08 -11.45
CA ILE A 180 -2.62 -0.92 -12.49
C ILE A 180 -1.53 -0.72 -13.52
N VAL A 181 -0.70 -1.75 -13.74
CA VAL A 181 0.44 -1.70 -14.66
C VAL A 181 0.35 -2.90 -15.58
N MET A 182 0.31 -2.66 -16.89
CA MET A 182 0.55 -3.70 -17.88
C MET A 182 2.06 -3.86 -18.00
N ARG A 183 2.53 -5.08 -17.79
CA ARG A 183 3.95 -5.42 -17.73
C ARG A 183 4.27 -6.40 -18.86
N ASP A 184 5.17 -5.99 -19.73
CA ASP A 184 5.54 -6.75 -20.92
C ASP A 184 6.37 -7.99 -20.58
N ALA A 185 6.71 -8.76 -21.62
CA ALA A 185 7.79 -9.73 -21.53
C ALA A 185 9.10 -8.96 -21.26
N GLY A 186 10.03 -9.53 -20.50
CA GLY A 186 11.30 -8.85 -20.20
C GLY A 186 11.24 -7.79 -19.08
N THR A 187 10.07 -7.34 -18.63
CA THR A 187 10.00 -6.38 -17.51
C THR A 187 9.95 -7.08 -16.14
N LEU A 188 10.86 -6.74 -15.23
CA LEU A 188 10.85 -7.14 -13.83
C LEU A 188 10.24 -6.06 -12.94
N SER A 189 9.71 -6.48 -11.79
CA SER A 189 9.21 -5.56 -10.76
C SER A 189 9.73 -5.93 -9.38
N PHE A 190 10.04 -4.94 -8.55
CA PHE A 190 10.42 -5.15 -7.15
C PHE A 190 10.03 -3.96 -6.27
N VAL A 191 10.01 -4.16 -4.95
CA VAL A 191 9.82 -3.10 -3.96
C VAL A 191 11.18 -2.72 -3.37
N LYS A 192 11.60 -1.46 -3.58
CA LYS A 192 12.85 -0.95 -3.02
C LYS A 192 12.82 -1.00 -1.49
N PHE A 193 13.98 -1.20 -0.87
CA PHE A 193 14.14 -1.22 0.58
C PHE A 193 13.45 -0.06 1.29
N VAL A 194 12.63 -0.37 2.29
CA VAL A 194 11.94 0.62 3.09
C VAL A 194 12.89 1.13 4.17
N SER A 195 13.36 2.37 4.05
CA SER A 195 14.27 2.98 5.01
C SER A 195 13.70 3.04 6.43
N HIS A 196 14.58 3.04 7.43
CA HIS A 196 14.18 3.34 8.81
C HIS A 196 13.56 4.74 8.91
N ALA A 197 13.94 5.69 8.04
CA ALA A 197 13.39 7.04 8.00
C ALA A 197 11.97 7.12 7.42
N ALA A 198 11.46 6.04 6.81
CA ALA A 198 10.14 6.07 6.19
C ALA A 198 9.02 6.36 7.22
N PRO A 199 7.91 7.03 6.81
CA PRO A 199 6.83 7.40 7.72
C PRO A 199 6.19 6.22 8.47
N SER A 200 6.14 5.05 7.84
CA SER A 200 5.54 3.81 8.38
C SER A 200 6.01 2.57 7.62
N SER A 201 5.47 1.40 7.97
CA SER A 201 5.58 0.22 7.10
C SER A 201 4.72 0.40 5.86
N ARG A 202 5.18 -0.06 4.70
CA ARG A 202 4.33 -0.20 3.52
C ARG A 202 3.52 -1.48 3.66
N CYS A 203 2.20 -1.39 3.58
CA CYS A 203 1.34 -2.56 3.40
C CYS A 203 0.66 -2.47 2.03
N ASP A 204 0.52 -3.59 1.34
CA ASP A 204 -0.22 -3.62 0.09
C ASP A 204 -0.91 -4.97 -0.15
N VAL A 205 -1.83 -4.97 -1.10
CA VAL A 205 -2.36 -6.18 -1.74
C VAL A 205 -1.89 -6.18 -3.18
N LYS A 206 -1.00 -7.11 -3.52
CA LYS A 206 -0.51 -7.32 -4.89
C LYS A 206 -1.30 -8.45 -5.54
N LEU A 207 -1.85 -8.18 -6.71
CA LEU A 207 -2.43 -9.16 -7.60
C LEU A 207 -1.69 -9.13 -8.94
N VAL A 208 -1.58 -10.28 -9.58
CA VAL A 208 -1.07 -10.41 -10.95
C VAL A 208 -2.08 -11.23 -11.75
N PHE A 209 -2.49 -10.72 -12.91
CA PHE A 209 -3.43 -11.38 -13.83
C PHE A 209 -2.74 -11.64 -15.15
N GLY A 210 -2.91 -12.86 -15.69
CA GLY A 210 -2.53 -13.16 -17.07
C GLY A 210 -3.45 -12.43 -18.05
N ILE A 211 -2.98 -12.21 -19.27
CA ILE A 211 -3.74 -11.59 -20.36
C ILE A 211 -4.04 -12.66 -21.41
N ASP A 212 -5.26 -12.66 -21.95
CA ASP A 212 -5.61 -13.55 -23.06
C ASP A 212 -4.82 -13.11 -24.31
N PRO A 213 -4.01 -14.00 -24.93
CA PRO A 213 -3.22 -13.65 -26.11
C PRO A 213 -4.06 -13.09 -27.26
N THR A 214 -5.33 -13.51 -27.38
CA THR A 214 -6.23 -13.01 -28.42
C THR A 214 -6.59 -11.53 -28.25
N SER A 215 -6.48 -11.01 -27.02
CA SER A 215 -6.71 -9.59 -26.73
C SER A 215 -5.52 -8.68 -27.07
N LEU A 216 -4.35 -9.26 -27.38
CA LEU A 216 -3.15 -8.53 -27.79
C LEU A 216 -2.98 -8.50 -29.32
N ALA A 217 -3.59 -9.45 -30.03
CA ALA A 217 -3.45 -9.63 -31.47
C ALA A 217 -4.23 -8.59 -32.32
N SER A 218 -5.02 -7.71 -31.70
CA SER A 218 -5.90 -6.77 -32.41
C SER A 218 -5.22 -5.49 -32.91
N ASP A 219 -3.96 -5.23 -32.55
CA ASP A 219 -3.24 -3.98 -32.89
C ASP A 219 -2.19 -4.16 -34.01
N SER A 220 -2.12 -5.33 -34.67
CA SER A 220 -1.11 -5.60 -35.72
C SER A 220 -1.59 -5.39 -37.16
N GLU A 221 -2.73 -4.72 -37.37
CA GLU A 221 -3.24 -4.36 -38.71
C GLU A 221 -3.38 -2.84 -38.85
N GLU A 222 -2.28 -2.13 -39.10
CA GLU A 222 -2.26 -0.86 -39.85
C GLU A 222 -0.95 -0.68 -40.64
#